data_AF-W7UUX3-F1
#
_entry.id   AF-W7UUX3-F1
#
_cell.length_a   1.000
_cell.length_b   1.000
_cell.length_c   1.000
_cell.angle_alpha   90.00
_cell.angle_beta   90.00
_cell.angle_gamma   90.00
#
_symmetry.space_group_name_H-M   'P 1'
#
loop_
_entity.id
_entity.type
_entity.pdbx_description
1 polymer ?
#
loop_
_entity_poly.entity_id
_entity_poly.type
_entity_poly.pdbx_seq_one_letter_code
_entity_poly.pdbx_strand_id
1 'polypeptide(L)'
;MNSFESNLQSFVDEYKLIDETWKSFWKNYNSYIIEDKDEALEMGMINKESIVPDLYSIAYKKIRETKEVIVVTIEIHDTSYRYLGYYDAVYNINGEFEDDFFVIK
;
A
#
# COMPACT_ATOMS: atom_id res chain seq x y z
N MET A 1 -6.19 28.09 -10.50
CA MET A 1 -5.83 26.67 -10.62
C MET A 1 -4.93 26.38 -9.42
N ASN A 2 -5.50 25.91 -8.31
CA ASN A 2 -4.72 25.55 -7.13
C ASN A 2 -4.09 24.20 -7.43
N SER A 3 -2.76 24.11 -7.50
CA SER A 3 -2.09 22.86 -7.84
C SER A 3 -2.36 21.84 -6.73
N PHE A 4 -2.94 20.71 -7.10
CA PHE A 4 -3.21 19.56 -6.22
C PHE A 4 -1.96 19.11 -5.46
N GLU A 5 -0.78 19.31 -6.07
CA GLU A 5 0.56 19.09 -5.50
C GLU A 5 0.79 19.82 -4.17
N SER A 6 0.18 20.99 -3.97
CA SER A 6 0.38 21.80 -2.77
C SER A 6 -0.47 21.36 -1.57
N ASN A 7 -1.38 20.39 -1.74
CA ASN A 7 -2.29 19.96 -0.67
C ASN A 7 -2.56 18.45 -0.62
N LEU A 8 -1.58 17.63 -1.03
CA LEU A 8 -1.68 16.16 -0.98
C LEU A 8 -2.09 15.63 0.40
N GLN A 9 -1.53 16.20 1.47
CA GLN A 9 -1.87 15.79 2.83
C GLN A 9 -3.35 16.03 3.14
N SER A 10 -3.90 17.21 2.81
CA SER A 10 -5.32 17.49 3.04
C SER A 10 -6.23 16.55 2.26
N PHE A 11 -5.85 16.19 1.04
CA PHE A 11 -6.60 15.21 0.26
C PHE A 11 -6.56 13.81 0.90
N VAL A 12 -5.38 13.37 1.32
CA VAL A 12 -5.20 12.08 2.02
C VAL A 12 -6.06 12.02 3.28
N ASP A 13 -6.10 13.12 4.05
CA ASP A 13 -6.87 13.22 5.28
C ASP A 13 -8.38 13.27 5.02
N GLU A 14 -8.82 14.05 4.03
CA GLU A 14 -10.22 14.19 3.62
C GLU A 14 -10.85 12.83 3.28
N TYR A 15 -10.13 12.04 2.47
CA TYR A 15 -10.58 10.73 2.01
C TYR A 15 -10.10 9.57 2.88
N LYS A 16 -9.35 9.85 3.96
CA LYS A 16 -8.79 8.84 4.89
C LYS A 16 -8.00 7.74 4.18
N LEU A 17 -7.21 8.11 3.17
CA LEU A 17 -6.57 7.14 2.29
C LEU A 17 -5.61 6.20 3.04
N ILE A 18 -4.92 6.70 4.06
CA ILE A 18 -4.02 5.87 4.89
C ILE A 18 -4.81 4.78 5.63
N ASP A 19 -5.95 5.12 6.24
CA ASP A 19 -6.79 4.16 6.95
C ASP A 19 -7.34 3.08 6.01
N GLU A 20 -7.81 3.49 4.82
CA GLU A 20 -8.29 2.56 3.81
C GLU A 20 -7.16 1.68 3.27
N THR A 21 -5.95 2.23 3.11
CA THR A 21 -4.77 1.47 2.68
C THR A 21 -4.44 0.39 3.70
N TRP A 22 -4.42 0.71 4.99
CA TRP A 22 -4.14 -0.27 6.05
C TRP A 22 -5.17 -1.41 6.09
N LYS A 23 -6.45 -1.10 5.86
CA LYS A 23 -7.50 -2.13 5.78
C LYS A 23 -7.26 -3.08 4.61
N SER A 24 -7.00 -2.53 3.42
CA SER A 24 -6.76 -3.32 2.21
C SER A 24 -5.45 -4.11 2.28
N PHE A 25 -4.39 -3.52 2.85
CA PHE A 25 -3.13 -4.20 3.13
C PHE A 25 -3.36 -5.47 3.97
N TRP A 26 -4.04 -5.35 5.11
CA TRP A 26 -4.25 -6.52 5.98
C TRP A 26 -5.17 -7.56 5.35
N LYS A 27 -6.12 -7.15 4.51
CA LYS A 27 -6.93 -8.08 3.73
C LYS A 27 -6.06 -8.88 2.76
N ASN A 28 -5.23 -8.20 1.97
CA ASN A 28 -4.35 -8.85 1.00
C ASN A 28 -3.28 -9.71 1.67
N TYR A 29 -2.66 -9.25 2.76
CA TYR A 29 -1.72 -10.06 3.54
C TYR A 29 -2.36 -11.37 4.00
N ASN A 30 -3.57 -11.31 4.57
CA ASN A 30 -4.27 -12.51 5.05
C ASN A 30 -4.65 -13.46 3.89
N SER A 31 -5.02 -12.91 2.72
CA SER A 31 -5.25 -13.72 1.52
C SER A 31 -3.97 -14.39 1.06
N TYR A 32 -2.88 -13.64 0.94
CA TYR A 32 -1.58 -14.13 0.46
C TYR A 32 -1.04 -15.29 1.28
N ILE A 33 -1.04 -15.20 2.62
CA ILE A 33 -0.54 -16.29 3.49
C ILE A 33 -1.41 -17.56 3.42
N ILE A 34 -2.63 -17.48 2.87
CA ILE A 34 -3.54 -18.61 2.67
C ILE A 34 -3.39 -19.17 1.25
N GLU A 35 -3.40 -18.30 0.24
CA GLU A 35 -3.43 -18.64 -1.18
C GLU A 35 -2.05 -19.09 -1.68
N ASP A 36 -0.98 -18.39 -1.28
CA ASP A 36 0.42 -18.65 -1.66
C ASP A 36 1.25 -19.12 -0.45
N LYS A 37 0.66 -20.04 0.31
CA LYS A 37 1.18 -20.47 1.62
C LYS A 37 2.64 -20.92 1.61
N ASP A 38 3.08 -21.66 0.59
CA ASP A 38 4.45 -22.20 0.55
C ASP A 38 5.48 -21.07 0.41
N GLU A 39 5.25 -20.12 -0.51
CA GLU A 39 6.10 -18.93 -0.67
C GLU A 39 6.07 -18.05 0.59
N ALA A 40 4.88 -17.84 1.16
CA ALA A 40 4.73 -17.09 2.40
C ALA A 40 5.54 -17.72 3.55
N LEU A 41 5.51 -19.04 3.70
CA LEU A 41 6.29 -19.76 4.71
C LEU A 41 7.80 -19.65 4.45
N GLU A 42 8.26 -19.74 3.20
CA GLU A 42 9.67 -19.54 2.83
C GLU A 42 10.17 -18.15 3.22
N MET A 43 9.29 -17.15 3.11
CA MET A 43 9.56 -15.76 3.48
C MET A 43 9.37 -15.48 4.99
N GLY A 44 8.90 -16.46 5.77
CA GLY A 44 8.61 -16.30 7.20
C GLY A 44 7.33 -15.53 7.49
N MET A 45 6.43 -15.39 6.52
CA MET A 45 5.13 -14.72 6.62
C MET A 45 4.05 -15.74 7.02
N ILE A 46 3.68 -15.73 8.31
CA ILE A 46 2.82 -16.76 8.92
C ILE A 46 1.53 -16.16 9.47
N ASN A 47 1.63 -15.00 10.12
CA ASN A 47 0.54 -14.29 10.79
C ASN A 47 0.90 -12.80 10.86
N LYS A 48 0.03 -11.97 11.42
CA LYS A 48 0.29 -10.52 11.43
C LYS A 48 1.53 -10.15 12.25
N GLU A 49 1.86 -10.96 13.24
CA GLU A 49 3.00 -10.77 14.14
C GLU A 49 4.34 -11.19 13.52
N SER A 50 4.34 -11.86 12.36
CA SER A 50 5.57 -12.30 11.70
C SER A 50 6.20 -11.23 10.80
N ILE A 51 5.52 -10.10 10.61
CA ILE A 51 5.99 -8.99 9.78
C ILE A 51 5.91 -7.66 10.54
N VAL A 52 6.68 -6.68 10.07
CA VAL A 52 6.66 -5.28 10.49
C VAL A 52 6.32 -4.44 9.27
N PRO A 53 5.03 -4.09 9.08
CA PRO A 53 4.66 -3.22 7.97
C PRO A 53 4.79 -1.75 8.37
N ASP A 54 5.31 -0.92 7.46
CA ASP A 54 5.56 0.49 7.70
C ASP A 54 4.96 1.34 6.57
N LEU A 55 4.27 2.42 6.93
CA LEU A 55 3.84 3.43 5.94
C LEU A 55 5.10 4.10 5.38
N TYR A 56 5.44 3.77 4.15
CA TYR A 56 6.70 4.20 3.54
C TYR A 56 6.55 5.52 2.77
N SER A 57 5.52 5.62 1.92
CA SER A 57 5.35 6.81 1.10
C SER A 57 3.91 7.08 0.72
N ILE A 58 3.64 8.34 0.42
CA ILE A 58 2.41 8.80 -0.23
C ILE A 58 2.84 9.66 -1.41
N ALA A 59 2.47 9.24 -2.61
CA ALA A 59 2.95 9.86 -3.83
C ALA A 59 1.80 10.21 -4.77
N TYR A 60 1.78 11.46 -5.23
CA TYR A 60 1.01 11.83 -6.41
C TYR A 60 1.76 11.36 -7.66
N LYS A 61 1.10 10.59 -8.52
CA LYS A 61 1.67 10.10 -9.78
C LYS A 61 0.80 10.52 -10.95
N LYS A 62 1.42 11.14 -11.95
CA LYS A 62 0.80 11.43 -13.24
C LYS A 62 1.20 10.36 -14.26
N ILE A 63 0.24 9.54 -14.66
CA ILE A 63 0.39 8.46 -15.63
C ILE A 63 -0.05 9.00 -16.99
N ARG A 64 0.93 9.30 -17.85
CA ARG A 64 0.72 9.98 -19.14
C ARG A 64 0.00 11.33 -18.94
N GLU A 65 -0.59 11.89 -19.99
CA GLU A 65 -1.26 13.19 -19.91
C GLU A 65 -2.66 13.13 -19.26
N THR A 66 -3.24 11.94 -19.10
CA THR A 66 -4.68 11.77 -18.88
C THR A 66 -5.07 11.19 -17.53
N LYS A 67 -4.12 10.59 -16.79
CA LYS A 67 -4.44 9.89 -15.55
C LYS A 67 -3.56 10.40 -14.41
N GLU A 68 -4.21 10.78 -13.32
CA GLU A 68 -3.58 11.28 -12.11
C GLU A 68 -4.07 10.40 -10.96
N VAL A 69 -3.14 9.89 -10.16
CA VAL A 69 -3.44 8.98 -9.05
C VAL A 69 -2.62 9.35 -7.83
N ILE A 70 -3.09 8.90 -6.68
CA ILE A 70 -2.34 8.89 -5.43
C ILE A 70 -2.02 7.45 -5.09
N VAL A 71 -0.76 7.19 -4.79
CA VAL A 71 -0.29 5.88 -4.37
C VAL A 71 0.16 5.98 -2.92
N VAL A 72 -0.41 5.13 -2.07
CA VAL A 72 0.01 4.94 -0.69
C VAL A 72 0.77 3.62 -0.61
N THR A 73 2.03 3.67 -0.20
CA THR A 73 2.92 2.51 -0.15
C THR A 73 3.17 2.11 1.29
N ILE A 74 2.95 0.83 1.57
CA ILE A 74 3.37 0.16 2.80
C ILE A 74 4.54 -0.76 2.44
N GLU A 75 5.68 -0.61 3.10
CA GLU A 75 6.75 -1.59 3.03
C GLU A 75 6.51 -2.72 4.02
N ILE A 76 6.97 -3.92 3.67
CA ILE A 76 6.80 -5.14 4.46
C ILE A 76 8.19 -5.61 4.86
N HIS A 77 8.45 -5.66 6.15
CA HIS A 77 9.68 -6.20 6.71
C HIS A 77 9.40 -7.44 7.55
N ASP A 78 10.41 -8.29 7.78
CA ASP A 78 10.35 -9.27 8.86
C ASP A 78 10.65 -8.63 10.22
N THR A 79 10.55 -9.41 11.30
CA THR A 79 10.81 -8.94 12.68
C THR A 79 12.26 -8.53 12.94
N SER A 80 13.19 -8.84 12.03
CA SER A 80 14.56 -8.34 12.05
C SER A 80 14.78 -7.10 11.19
N TYR A 81 13.69 -6.49 10.68
CA TYR A 81 13.67 -5.36 9.75
C TYR A 81 14.32 -5.66 8.38
N ARG A 82 14.40 -6.93 7.97
CA ARG A 82 14.79 -7.25 6.59
C ARG A 82 13.58 -7.01 5.69
N TYR A 83 13.80 -6.30 4.59
CA TYR A 83 12.78 -6.04 3.58
C TYR A 83 12.32 -7.33 2.90
N LEU A 84 11.00 -7.54 2.85
CA LEU A 84 10.33 -8.68 2.21
C LEU A 84 9.55 -8.27 0.96
N GLY A 85 9.09 -7.02 0.89
CA GLY A 85 8.16 -6.61 -0.16
C GLY A 85 7.47 -5.29 0.12
N TYR A 86 6.47 -4.98 -0.69
CA TYR A 86 5.67 -3.78 -0.53
C TYR A 86 4.22 -4.01 -0.96
N TYR A 87 3.36 -3.15 -0.48
CA TYR A 87 1.98 -3.00 -0.89
C TYR A 87 1.73 -1.57 -1.37
N ASP A 88 1.26 -1.41 -2.60
CA ASP A 88 0.81 -0.14 -3.15
C ASP A 88 -0.71 -0.15 -3.27
N ALA A 89 -1.40 0.78 -2.60
CA ALA A 89 -2.80 1.10 -2.89
C ALA A 89 -2.88 2.31 -3.82
N VAL A 90 -3.67 2.19 -4.89
CA VAL A 90 -3.83 3.23 -5.92
C VAL A 90 -5.21 3.83 -5.84
N TYR A 91 -5.25 5.15 -5.66
CA TYR A 91 -6.48 5.94 -5.58
C TYR A 91 -6.55 6.95 -6.73
N ASN A 92 -7.74 7.19 -7.26
CA ASN A 92 -7.95 8.29 -8.19
C ASN A 92 -8.07 9.64 -7.46
N ILE A 93 -8.15 10.72 -8.23
CA ILE A 93 -8.30 12.10 -7.71
C ILE A 93 -9.66 12.37 -7.04
N ASN A 94 -10.58 11.41 -7.03
CA ASN A 94 -11.84 11.47 -6.27
C ASN A 94 -11.76 10.67 -4.96
N GLY A 95 -10.58 10.11 -4.63
CA GLY A 95 -10.36 9.32 -3.42
C GLY A 95 -10.86 7.88 -3.52
N GLU A 96 -11.28 7.43 -4.70
CA GLU A 96 -11.77 6.08 -4.91
C GLU A 96 -10.62 5.12 -5.16
N PHE A 97 -10.72 3.93 -4.58
CA PHE A 97 -9.76 2.85 -4.76
C PHE A 97 -9.86 2.30 -6.19
N GLU A 98 -8.79 2.39 -6.97
CA GLU A 98 -8.76 1.89 -8.35
C GLU A 98 -8.10 0.52 -8.47
N ASP A 99 -7.00 0.32 -7.75
CA ASP A 99 -6.17 -0.88 -7.89
C ASP A 99 -5.23 -1.05 -6.69
N ASP A 100 -4.64 -2.23 -6.55
CA ASP A 100 -3.53 -2.47 -5.64
C ASP A 100 -2.51 -3.50 -6.15
N PHE A 101 -1.32 -3.41 -5.56
CA PHE A 101 -0.21 -4.30 -5.86
C PHE A 101 0.39 -4.81 -4.56
N PHE A 102 0.31 -6.11 -4.33
CA PHE A 102 0.98 -6.78 -3.22
C PHE A 102 2.15 -7.59 -3.78
N VAL A 103 3.39 -7.15 -3.49
CA VAL A 103 4.60 -7.65 -4.16
C VAL A 103 5.61 -8.13 -3.13
N ILE A 104 6.00 -9.40 -3.23
CA ILE A 104 7.03 -10.06 -2.40
C ILE A 104 8.31 -10.26 -3.24
N LYS A 105 9.49 -10.17 -2.61
CA LYS A 105 10.81 -10.18 -3.29
C LYS A 105 11.85 -11.05 -2.59
#